data_AF-A0A084T2H9-F1
#
_entry.id   AF-A0A084T2H9-F1
#
_cell.length_a   1.000
_cell.length_b   1.000
_cell.length_c   1.000
_cell.angle_alpha   90.00
_cell.angle_beta   90.00
_cell.angle_gamma   90.00
#
_symmetry.space_group_name_H-M   'P 1'
#
loop_
_entity.id
_entity.type
_entity.pdbx_description
1 polymer ?
#
loop_
_entity_poly.entity_id
_entity_poly.type
_entity_poly.pdbx_seq_one_letter_code
_entity_poly.pdbx_strand_id
1 'polypeptide(L)' 'MPTYQVIYFNTKDVVMDNETIFMKSLTNAKRSAEHHAPDGTKQIEIKDLMDRVLSRLTLDEGWVDNIED' A
#
# COMPACT_ATOMS: atom_id res chain seq x y z
N MET A 1 10.97 6.76 12.61
CA MET A 1 10.70 6.22 11.27
C MET A 1 9.32 5.59 11.32
N PRO A 2 8.32 6.13 10.61
CA PRO A 2 6.99 5.53 10.58
C PRO A 2 7.03 4.06 10.18
N THR A 3 6.07 3.31 10.69
CA THR A 3 5.83 1.91 10.31
C THR A 3 4.57 1.87 9.47
N TYR A 4 4.63 1.16 8.36
CA TYR A 4 3.53 1.00 7.43
C TYR A 4 3.25 -0.48 7.23
N GLN A 5 1.98 -0.84 7.15
CA GLN A 5 1.54 -2.14 6.66
C GLN A 5 1.18 -2.00 5.18
N VAL A 6 1.74 -2.86 4.34
CA VAL A 6 1.45 -2.91 2.90
C VAL A 6 0.70 -4.19 2.61
N ILE A 7 -0.41 -4.10 1.89
CA ILE A 7 -1.23 -5.26 1.52
C ILE A 7 -1.44 -5.24 0.00
N TYR A 8 -1.19 -6.39 -0.62
CA TYR A 8 -1.30 -6.59 -2.07
C TYR A 8 -2.55 -7.39 -2.40
N PHE A 9 -3.31 -6.96 -3.40
CA PHE A 9 -4.56 -7.60 -3.82
C PHE A 9 -4.51 -7.96 -5.31
N ASN A 10 -5.11 -9.10 -5.66
CA ASN A 10 -5.28 -9.53 -7.05
C ASN A 10 -6.55 -8.95 -7.69
N THR A 11 -6.85 -9.37 -8.93
CA THR A 11 -8.05 -8.98 -9.70
C THR A 11 -9.39 -9.37 -9.08
N LYS A 12 -9.39 -10.24 -8.07
CA LYS A 12 -10.60 -10.70 -7.36
C LYS A 12 -10.73 -10.07 -5.98
N ASP A 13 -9.97 -9.01 -5.71
CA ASP A 13 -9.87 -8.34 -4.41
C ASP A 13 -9.42 -9.27 -3.27
N VAL A 14 -8.73 -10.37 -3.60
CA VAL A 14 -8.17 -11.30 -2.62
C VAL A 14 -6.75 -10.87 -2.28
N VAL A 15 -6.44 -10.84 -0.97
CA VAL A 15 -5.09 -10.59 -0.47
C VAL A 15 -4.14 -11.65 -1.01
N MET A 16 -3.10 -11.19 -1.70
CA MET A 16 -2.03 -12.02 -2.23
C MET A 16 -0.90 -12.16 -1.22
N ASP A 17 -0.51 -11.04 -0.62
CA ASP A 17 0.59 -10.95 0.32
C ASP A 17 0.46 -9.68 1.18
N ASN A 18 1.21 -9.62 2.27
CA ASN A 18 1.35 -8.43 3.10
C ASN A 18 2.73 -8.34 3.74
N GLU A 19 3.18 -7.11 3.96
CA GLU A 19 4.44 -6.84 4.64
C GLU A 19 4.34 -5.64 5.57
N THR A 20 5.25 -5.58 6.54
CA THR A 20 5.45 -4.41 7.40
C THR A 20 6.78 -3.76 7.06
N ILE A 21 6.75 -2.48 6.69
CA ILE A 21 7.94 -1.73 6.27
C ILE A 21 8.17 -0.49 7.14
N PHE A 22 9.44 -0.16 7.35
CA PHE A 22 9.87 1.02 8.09
C PHE A 22 10.46 2.02 7.10
N MET A 23 9.76 3.12 6.87
CA MET A 23 10.12 4.09 5.84
C MET A 23 10.14 5.50 6.39
N LYS A 24 10.93 6.39 5.78
CA LYS A 24 11.03 7.80 6.22
C LYS A 24 9.74 8.60 5.97
N SER A 25 8.93 8.20 5.00
CA SER A 25 7.68 8.88 4.62
C SER A 25 6.77 7.94 3.82
N LEU A 26 5.49 8.33 3.68
CA LEU A 26 4.50 7.62 2.87
C LEU A 26 4.92 7.57 1.39
N THR A 27 5.53 8.62 0.85
CA THR A 27 6.07 8.62 -0.52
C THR A 27 7.12 7.53 -0.74
N ASN A 28 8.00 7.29 0.24
CA ASN A 28 9.00 6.23 0.13
C ASN A 28 8.37 4.85 0.31
N ALA A 29 7.35 4.74 1.16
CA ALA A 29 6.55 3.52 1.31
C ALA A 29 5.85 3.12 0.00
N LYS A 30 5.21 4.07 -0.70
CA LYS A 30 4.59 3.87 -2.01
C LYS A 30 5.55 3.28 -3.05
N ARG A 31 6.72 3.92 -3.22
CA ARG A 31 7.75 3.46 -4.15
C ARG A 31 8.28 2.07 -3.80
N SER A 32 8.48 1.80 -2.50
CA SER A 32 8.88 0.48 -2.04
C SER A 32 7.81 -0.56 -2.34
N ALA A 33 6.55 -0.24 -2.05
CA ALA A 33 5.43 -1.14 -2.23
C ALA A 33 5.25 -1.53 -3.71
N GLU A 34 5.33 -0.56 -4.62
CA GLU A 34 5.31 -0.83 -6.08
C GLU A 34 6.46 -1.72 -6.53
N HIS A 35 7.67 -1.50 -6.00
CA HIS A 35 8.85 -2.28 -6.38
C HIS A 35 8.78 -3.74 -5.93
N HIS A 36 8.18 -4.00 -4.76
CA HIS A 36 8.05 -5.33 -4.17
C HIS A 36 6.71 -6.02 -4.48
N ALA A 37 5.84 -5.36 -5.25
CA ALA A 37 4.54 -5.90 -5.61
C ALA A 37 4.68 -7.25 -6.35
N PRO A 38 4.06 -8.34 -5.86
CA PRO A 38 4.04 -9.61 -6.57
C PRO A 38 3.39 -9.49 -7.95
N ASP A 39 3.83 -10.31 -8.89
CA ASP A 39 3.22 -10.41 -10.21
C ASP A 39 1.72 -10.70 -10.11
N GLY A 40 0.91 -9.91 -10.80
CA GLY A 40 -0.55 -10.02 -10.76
C GLY A 40 -1.24 -9.14 -9.72
N THR A 41 -0.49 -8.38 -8.92
CA THR A 41 -1.03 -7.32 -8.06
C THR A 41 -1.81 -6.30 -8.90
N LYS A 42 -3.01 -5.94 -8.43
CA LYS A 42 -3.89 -4.94 -9.05
C LYS A 42 -4.21 -3.77 -8.14
N GLN A 43 -4.14 -4.00 -6.84
CA GLN A 43 -4.32 -2.98 -5.84
C GLN A 43 -3.29 -3.15 -4.74
N ILE A 44 -2.82 -2.02 -4.22
CA ILE A 44 -1.95 -1.95 -3.05
C ILE A 44 -2.62 -1.04 -2.03
N GLU A 45 -2.69 -1.46 -0.77
CA GLU A 45 -3.05 -0.60 0.33
C GLU A 45 -1.85 -0.37 1.23
N ILE A 46 -1.64 0.89 1.62
CA ILE A 46 -0.69 1.25 2.68
C ILE A 46 -1.49 1.75 3.87
N LYS A 47 -1.29 1.10 5.02
CA LYS A 47 -1.94 1.40 6.28
C LYS A 47 -0.94 1.82 7.34
N ASP A 48 -1.40 2.53 8.35
CA ASP A 48 -0.66 2.67 9.60
C ASP A 48 -0.84 1.43 10.49
N LEU A 49 -0.26 1.46 11.69
CA LEU A 49 -0.35 0.35 12.65
C LEU A 49 -1.74 0.20 13.30
N MET A 50 -2.64 1.17 13.12
CA MET A 50 -4.01 1.17 13.63
C MET A 50 -5.02 0.75 12.55
N ASP A 51 -4.55 0.08 11.49
CA ASP A 51 -5.33 -0.36 10.33
C ASP A 51 -5.96 0.76 9.50
N ARG A 52 -5.60 2.03 9.72
CA ARG A 52 -6.10 3.14 8.91
C ARG A 52 -5.43 3.13 7.55
N VAL A 53 -6.22 3.05 6.48
CA VAL A 53 -5.73 3.18 5.10
C VAL A 53 -5.25 4.60 4.88
N LEU A 54 -3.94 4.77 4.71
CA LEU A 54 -3.31 6.04 4.40
C LEU A 54 -3.30 6.33 2.91
N SER A 55 -3.14 5.28 2.10
CA SER A 55 -3.07 5.40 0.66
C SER A 55 -3.46 4.10 -0.02
N ARG A 56 -4.03 4.21 -1.22
CA ARG A 56 -4.36 3.07 -2.07
C ARG A 56 -3.88 3.31 -3.49
N LEU A 57 -3.22 2.32 -4.08
CA LEU A 57 -2.91 2.28 -5.51
C LEU A 57 -3.95 1.41 -6.21
N THR A 58 -4.55 1.92 -7.28
CA THR A 58 -5.32 1.13 -8.24
C THR A 58 -4.76 1.35 -9.66
N LEU A 59 -5.05 0.43 -10.58
CA LEU A 59 -4.61 0.59 -11.97
C LEU A 59 -5.25 1.79 -12.68
N ASP A 60 -6.49 2.13 -12.31
CA ASP A 60 -7.27 3.15 -13.01
C ASP A 60 -6.96 4.56 -12.51
N GLU A 61 -6.69 4.72 -11.20
CA GLU A 61 -6.55 6.03 -10.57
C GLU A 61 -5.12 6.34 -10.12
N GLY A 62 -4.23 5.34 -10.10
CA GLY A 62 -2.93 5.48 -9.46
C GLY A 62 -3.06 5.60 -7.94
N TRP A 63 -2.14 6.30 -7.29
CA TRP A 63 -2.15 6.47 -5.84
C TRP A 63 -3.16 7.53 -5.42
N VAL A 64 -4.11 7.13 -4.57
CA VAL A 64 -5.07 8.01 -3.89
C VAL A 64 -4.74 8.05 -2.41
N ASP A 65 -4.40 9.23 -1.91
CA ASP A 65 -4.09 9.46 -0.49
C ASP A 65 -5.35 9.78 0.31
N ASN A 66 -5.53 9.07 1.42
CA ASN A 66 -6.56 9.36 2.40
C ASN A 66 -6.00 10.33 3.45
N ILE A 67 -5.96 11.60 3.06
CA ILE A 67 -5.68 12.70 3.97
C ILE A 67 -6.96 12.92 4.76
N GLU A 68 -7.09 12.32 5.95
CA GLU A 68 -8.02 12.88 6.93
C GLU A 68 -7.31 14.09 7.55
N ASP A 69 -7.99 15.25 7.49
CA ASP A 69 -7.60 16.51 8.15
C ASP A 69 -7.43 16.37 9.67
#